data_AF-A0A0S8JQ93-F1
#
_entry.id   AF-A0A0S8JQ93-F1
#
_cell.length_a   1.000
_cell.length_b   1.000
_cell.length_c   1.000
_cell.angle_alpha   90.00
_cell.angle_beta   90.00
_cell.angle_gamma   90.00
#
_symmetry.space_group_name_H-M   'P 1'
#
loop_
_entity.id
_entity.type
_entity.pdbx_description
1 polymer ?
#
loop_
_entity_poly.entity_id
_entity_poly.type
_entity_poly.pdbx_seq_one_letter_code
_entity_poly.pdbx_strand_id
1 'polypeptide(L)'
;DSIFPQPESYPNESSLAFGKNGRAYCLLRRDKGTATALLGESDPPYTEWKWQDLGVRIGGPKIIQLSDGRLLATVRLYEPKARTSLCLVDPVEGNLKECLKLPSGGDTSYAGMAEYEGSLRISYYSSHEAKTAIYLARIGF
;
A
#
# COMPACT_ATOMS: atom_id res chain seq x y z
N ASP A 1 -12.44 15.18 12.10
CA ASP A 1 -12.33 13.89 12.81
C ASP A 1 -10.92 13.36 12.52
N SER A 2 -10.19 12.91 13.54
CA SER A 2 -8.86 12.34 13.34
C SER A 2 -8.95 10.95 12.73
N ILE A 3 -10.03 10.18 12.92
CA ILE A 3 -10.17 8.82 12.41
C ILE A 3 -10.51 8.79 10.91
N PHE A 4 -11.39 9.69 10.46
CA PHE A 4 -11.83 9.79 9.07
C PHE A 4 -11.25 11.05 8.41
N PRO A 5 -10.06 10.96 7.80
CA PRO A 5 -9.44 12.13 7.19
C PRO A 5 -10.19 12.54 5.93
N GLN A 6 -10.52 13.83 5.82
CA GLN A 6 -10.96 14.48 4.57
C GLN A 6 -12.10 13.71 3.86
N PRO A 7 -13.28 13.52 4.47
CA PRO A 7 -14.37 12.72 3.91
C PRO A 7 -14.81 13.15 2.50
N GLU A 8 -14.67 14.44 2.17
CA GLU A 8 -14.92 15.01 0.85
C GLU A 8 -14.03 14.42 -0.28
N SER A 9 -12.86 13.91 0.09
CA SER A 9 -11.93 13.23 -0.82
C SER A 9 -12.32 11.78 -1.14
N TYR A 10 -13.43 11.31 -0.57
CA TYR A 10 -13.95 9.96 -0.72
C TYR A 10 -12.91 8.87 -0.40
N PRO A 11 -12.42 8.83 0.85
CA PRO A 11 -11.59 7.74 1.32
C PRO A 11 -12.38 6.43 1.31
N ASN A 12 -11.77 5.34 0.86
CA ASN A 12 -12.46 4.04 0.79
C ASN A 12 -11.59 2.85 1.23
N GLU A 13 -10.72 2.35 0.36
CA GLU A 13 -9.90 1.17 0.62
C GLU A 13 -8.70 1.52 1.48
N SER A 14 -8.47 0.72 2.51
CA SER A 14 -7.35 0.89 3.42
C SER A 14 -6.68 -0.43 3.78
N SER A 15 -5.43 -0.35 4.18
CA SER A 15 -4.69 -1.48 4.72
C SER A 15 -3.93 -1.07 5.96
N LEU A 16 -3.97 -1.92 6.99
CA LEU A 16 -3.29 -1.69 8.26
C LEU A 16 -2.03 -2.56 8.38
N ALA A 17 -1.00 -1.99 8.98
CA ALA A 17 0.16 -2.71 9.52
C ALA A 17 0.40 -2.28 10.96
N PHE A 18 0.79 -3.23 11.81
CA PHE A 18 1.17 -2.95 13.19
C PHE A 18 2.66 -3.19 13.35
N GLY A 19 3.37 -2.16 13.82
CA GLY A 19 4.80 -2.25 14.06
C GLY A 19 5.13 -2.95 15.38
N LYS A 20 6.41 -3.27 15.58
CA LYS A 20 6.89 -3.97 16.79
C LYS A 20 6.60 -3.22 18.10
N ASN A 21 6.50 -1.90 18.06
CA ASN A 21 6.16 -1.05 19.20
C ASN A 21 4.63 -0.90 19.41
N GLY A 22 3.82 -1.60 18.63
CA GLY A 22 2.36 -1.50 18.67
C GLY A 22 1.79 -0.32 17.88
N ARG A 23 2.61 0.55 17.28
CA ARG A 23 2.13 1.63 16.41
C ARG A 23 1.42 1.05 15.19
N ALA A 24 0.25 1.60 14.87
CA ALA A 24 -0.49 1.28 13.66
C ALA A 24 -0.13 2.23 12.52
N TYR A 25 -0.03 1.68 11.32
CA TYR A 25 0.08 2.39 10.06
C TYR A 25 -1.14 2.07 9.22
N CYS A 26 -1.75 3.08 8.59
CA CYS A 26 -2.88 2.93 7.68
C CYS A 26 -2.55 3.54 6.33
N LEU A 27 -2.45 2.71 5.29
CA LEU A 27 -2.33 3.20 3.91
C LEU A 27 -3.74 3.31 3.32
N LEU A 28 -4.15 4.53 3.02
CA LEU A 28 -5.52 4.86 2.64
C LEU A 28 -5.60 5.39 1.20
N ARG A 29 -6.51 4.80 0.42
CA ARG A 29 -6.89 5.25 -0.91
C ARG A 29 -8.00 6.30 -0.83
N ARG A 30 -7.94 7.27 -1.74
CA ARG A 30 -8.97 8.28 -2.01
C ARG A 30 -9.30 8.30 -3.50
N ASP A 31 -10.56 8.61 -3.87
CA ASP A 31 -10.97 8.70 -5.29
C ASP A 31 -11.46 10.09 -5.72
N LYS A 32 -11.45 11.10 -4.84
CA LYS A 32 -11.75 12.50 -5.17
C LYS A 32 -10.63 13.44 -4.73
N GLY A 33 -10.72 14.71 -5.16
CA GLY A 33 -9.68 15.71 -4.91
C GLY A 33 -8.40 15.39 -5.67
N THR A 34 -7.26 15.44 -4.98
CA THR A 34 -5.96 15.00 -5.55
C THR A 34 -5.92 13.49 -5.81
N ALA A 35 -6.79 12.72 -5.14
CA ALA A 35 -6.80 11.25 -5.14
C ALA A 35 -5.45 10.61 -4.76
N THR A 36 -4.52 11.36 -4.16
CA THR A 36 -3.24 10.85 -3.66
C THR A 36 -3.46 10.04 -2.39
N ALA A 37 -2.60 9.08 -2.09
CA ALA A 37 -2.72 8.25 -0.91
C ALA A 37 -2.48 9.05 0.37
N LEU A 38 -3.12 8.64 1.47
CA LEU A 38 -2.75 9.10 2.81
C LEU A 38 -2.06 7.96 3.57
N LEU A 39 -1.04 8.31 4.35
CA LEU A 39 -0.49 7.46 5.40
C LEU A 39 -0.97 7.97 6.75
N GLY A 40 -1.70 7.13 7.47
CA GLY A 40 -2.13 7.36 8.83
C GLY A 40 -1.20 6.67 9.82
N GLU A 41 -0.89 7.33 10.92
CA GLU A 41 -0.17 6.76 12.04
C GLU A 41 -0.95 6.95 13.34
N SER A 42 -0.95 5.92 14.18
CA SER A 42 -1.58 5.98 15.49
C SER A 42 -0.90 5.06 16.49
N ASP A 43 -0.64 5.57 17.69
CA ASP A 43 -0.19 4.76 18.82
C ASP A 43 -1.40 4.19 19.58
N PRO A 44 -1.25 3.08 20.32
CA PRO A 44 -2.31 2.61 21.22
C PRO A 44 -2.82 3.75 22.13
N PRO A 45 -4.15 3.88 22.36
CA PRO A 45 -5.23 2.94 22.04
C PRO A 45 -5.88 3.15 20.65
N TYR A 46 -5.19 3.77 19.70
CA TYR A 46 -5.63 3.97 18.31
C TYR A 46 -6.81 4.93 18.11
N THR A 47 -7.03 5.83 19.08
CA THR A 47 -8.13 6.81 19.05
C THR A 47 -7.78 8.09 18.32
N GLU A 48 -6.49 8.37 18.14
CA GLU A 48 -6.00 9.60 17.50
C GLU A 48 -5.04 9.26 16.36
N TRP A 49 -5.34 9.74 15.16
CA TRP A 49 -4.55 9.46 13.96
C TRP A 49 -3.94 10.73 13.39
N LYS A 50 -2.68 10.64 13.01
CA LYS A 50 -1.98 11.66 12.23
C LYS A 50 -1.93 11.20 10.78
N TRP A 51 -2.32 12.07 9.87
CA TRP A 51 -2.39 11.76 8.45
C TRP A 51 -1.42 12.61 7.65
N GLN A 52 -0.73 11.97 6.73
CA GLN A 52 0.21 12.59 5.81
C GLN A 52 -0.15 12.22 4.37
N ASP A 53 -0.14 13.20 3.47
CA ASP A 53 -0.34 12.96 2.03
C ASP A 53 0.96 12.46 1.41
N LEU A 54 0.89 11.31 0.72
CA LEU A 54 2.06 10.69 0.08
C LEU A 54 2.32 11.23 -1.34
N GLY A 55 1.48 12.14 -1.85
CA GLY A 55 1.65 12.79 -3.16
C GLY A 55 1.44 11.87 -4.36
N VAL A 56 1.09 10.60 -4.15
CA VAL A 56 0.94 9.60 -5.22
C VAL A 56 -0.42 8.94 -5.18
N ARG A 57 -1.09 8.85 -6.34
CA ARG A 57 -2.34 8.10 -6.48
C ARG A 57 -2.08 6.60 -6.45
N ILE A 58 -2.82 5.88 -5.61
CA ILE A 58 -2.73 4.42 -5.46
C ILE A 58 -4.10 3.75 -5.58
N GLY A 59 -4.11 2.44 -5.83
CA GLY A 59 -5.32 1.60 -5.75
C GLY A 59 -5.04 0.23 -5.12
N GLY A 60 -6.04 -0.37 -4.46
CA GLY A 60 -5.91 -1.69 -3.82
C GLY A 60 -4.72 -1.80 -2.87
N PRO A 61 -4.60 -0.93 -1.85
CA PRO A 61 -3.44 -0.89 -0.98
C PRO A 61 -3.29 -2.17 -0.16
N LYS A 62 -2.06 -2.68 -0.05
CA LYS A 62 -1.64 -3.64 0.96
C LYS A 62 -0.33 -3.16 1.58
N ILE A 63 -0.30 -2.98 2.90
CA ILE A 63 0.91 -2.58 3.64
C ILE A 63 1.28 -3.64 4.68
N ILE A 64 2.59 -3.84 4.90
CA ILE A 64 3.16 -4.64 5.99
C ILE A 64 4.44 -3.97 6.52
N GLN A 65 4.77 -4.20 7.78
CA GLN A 65 6.14 -3.98 8.27
C GLN A 65 6.89 -5.31 8.23
N LEU A 66 8.07 -5.33 7.62
CA LEU A 66 8.97 -6.47 7.61
C LEU A 66 9.64 -6.68 8.97
N SER A 67 10.19 -7.88 9.19
CA SER A 67 10.94 -8.21 10.40
C SER A 67 12.14 -7.29 10.68
N ASP A 68 12.73 -6.68 9.64
CA ASP A 68 13.82 -5.69 9.75
C ASP A 68 13.35 -4.26 10.00
N GLY A 69 12.03 -4.02 10.05
CA GLY A 69 11.43 -2.72 10.34
C GLY A 69 11.04 -1.89 9.12
N ARG A 70 11.44 -2.30 7.90
CA ARG A 70 11.03 -1.62 6.66
C ARG A 70 9.51 -1.72 6.48
N LEU A 71 8.90 -0.62 6.05
CA LEU A 71 7.47 -0.57 5.72
C LEU A 71 7.31 -0.72 4.21
N LEU A 72 6.68 -1.79 3.76
CA LEU A 72 6.47 -2.08 2.34
C LEU A 72 4.99 -2.04 2.01
N ALA A 73 4.68 -1.51 0.82
CA ALA A 73 3.35 -1.51 0.27
C ALA A 73 3.32 -2.10 -1.13
N THR A 74 2.32 -2.95 -1.41
CA THR A 74 1.97 -3.29 -2.79
C THR A 74 0.70 -2.53 -3.16
N VAL A 75 0.75 -1.79 -4.27
CA VAL A 75 -0.31 -0.91 -4.72
C VAL A 75 -0.46 -0.96 -6.24
N ARG A 76 -1.60 -0.50 -6.76
CA ARG A 76 -1.73 -0.07 -8.15
C ARG A 76 -1.22 1.37 -8.29
N LEU A 77 -0.15 1.57 -9.04
CA LEU A 77 0.27 2.89 -9.53
C LEU A 77 -0.38 3.15 -10.88
N TYR A 78 -0.70 4.42 -11.19
CA TYR A 78 -1.42 4.79 -12.41
C TYR A 78 -0.53 5.41 -13.50
N GLU A 79 0.55 6.09 -13.11
CA GLU A 79 1.43 6.84 -14.02
C GLU A 79 2.78 6.14 -14.22
N PRO A 80 3.29 6.00 -15.46
CA PRO A 80 2.67 6.41 -16.73
C PRO A 80 1.61 5.42 -17.25
N LYS A 81 1.53 4.24 -16.62
CA LYS A 81 0.51 3.22 -16.91
C LYS A 81 0.14 2.46 -15.63
N ALA A 82 -1.11 2.04 -15.56
CA ALA A 82 -1.65 1.22 -14.48
C ALA A 82 -0.83 -0.07 -14.30
N ARG A 83 -0.27 -0.26 -13.09
CA ARG A 83 0.57 -1.42 -12.75
C ARG A 83 0.54 -1.75 -11.27
N THR A 84 0.68 -3.03 -10.94
CA THR A 84 0.95 -3.47 -9.57
C THR A 84 2.42 -3.30 -9.28
N SER A 85 2.74 -2.64 -8.17
CA SER A 85 4.11 -2.34 -7.80
C SER A 85 4.34 -2.52 -6.31
N LEU A 86 5.49 -3.11 -5.97
CA LEU A 86 6.05 -3.09 -4.62
C LEU A 86 6.77 -1.77 -4.41
N CYS A 87 6.47 -1.12 -3.30
CA CYS A 87 6.97 0.18 -2.93
C CYS A 87 7.49 0.18 -1.50
N LEU A 88 8.55 0.95 -1.27
CA LEU A 88 9.01 1.31 0.08
C LEU A 88 8.20 2.52 0.55
N VAL A 89 7.71 2.47 1.78
CA VAL A 89 7.00 3.58 2.42
C VAL A 89 7.94 4.19 3.46
N ASP A 90 8.19 5.49 3.33
CA ASP A 90 8.91 6.26 4.33
C ASP A 90 7.90 7.07 5.17
N PRO A 91 7.64 6.65 6.42
CA PRO A 91 6.69 7.36 7.28
C PRO A 91 7.23 8.69 7.82
N VAL A 92 8.54 8.95 7.75
CA VAL A 92 9.13 10.21 8.23
C VAL A 92 9.03 11.27 7.15
N GLU A 93 9.48 10.92 5.95
CA GLU A 93 9.46 11.84 4.80
C GLU A 93 8.09 11.90 4.12
N GLY A 94 7.18 10.96 4.41
CA GLY A 94 5.85 10.92 3.83
C GLY A 94 5.86 10.60 2.35
N ASN A 95 6.68 9.63 1.93
CA ASN A 95 6.77 9.26 0.53
C ASN A 95 6.58 7.75 0.32
N LEU A 96 6.22 7.41 -0.91
CA LEU A 96 6.08 6.04 -1.38
C LEU A 96 6.90 5.90 -2.66
N LYS A 97 7.97 5.13 -2.58
CA LYS A 97 8.93 4.92 -3.66
C LYS A 97 8.75 3.55 -4.27
N GLU A 98 8.49 3.50 -5.57
CA GLU A 98 8.45 2.23 -6.31
C GLU A 98 9.83 1.55 -6.28
N CYS A 99 9.85 0.29 -5.82
CA CYS A 99 11.05 -0.55 -5.80
C CYS A 99 11.04 -1.59 -6.91
N LEU A 100 9.87 -2.16 -7.19
CA LEU A 100 9.73 -3.23 -8.18
C LEU A 100 8.35 -3.17 -8.82
N LYS A 101 8.32 -3.10 -10.15
CA LYS A 101 7.12 -3.31 -10.96
C LYS A 101 6.85 -4.81 -11.11
N LEU A 102 5.63 -5.25 -10.80
CA LEU A 102 5.18 -6.62 -11.07
C LEU A 102 4.54 -6.72 -12.47
N PRO A 103 4.53 -7.91 -13.09
CA PRO A 103 3.76 -8.16 -14.32
C PRO A 103 2.33 -7.60 -14.23
N SER A 104 1.93 -6.78 -15.22
CA SER A 104 0.73 -5.94 -15.12
C SER A 104 0.06 -5.72 -16.47
N GLY A 105 -1.27 -5.93 -16.54
CA GLY A 105 -2.11 -5.76 -17.73
C GLY A 105 -3.06 -4.56 -17.67
N GLY A 106 -2.83 -3.62 -16.76
CA GLY A 106 -3.72 -2.48 -16.47
C GLY A 106 -4.78 -2.82 -15.43
N ASP A 107 -5.58 -3.86 -15.66
CA ASP A 107 -6.45 -4.44 -14.64
C ASP A 107 -5.65 -5.42 -13.77
N THR A 108 -5.26 -4.96 -12.59
CA THR A 108 -4.25 -5.59 -11.73
C THR A 108 -4.32 -4.99 -10.32
N SER A 109 -3.75 -5.66 -9.30
CA SER A 109 -3.54 -5.22 -7.89
C SER A 109 -4.23 -6.13 -6.86
N TYR A 110 -4.76 -5.55 -5.78
CA TYR A 110 -5.39 -6.20 -4.63
C TYR A 110 -4.52 -7.31 -4.06
N ALA A 111 -3.33 -6.89 -3.63
CA ALA A 111 -2.31 -7.82 -3.21
C ALA A 111 -2.53 -8.38 -1.80
N GLY A 112 -2.11 -9.62 -1.59
CA GLY A 112 -1.73 -10.15 -0.29
C GLY A 112 -0.21 -10.14 -0.16
N MET A 113 0.31 -9.89 1.04
CA MET A 113 1.75 -9.88 1.31
C MET A 113 2.06 -10.65 2.60
N ALA A 114 3.11 -11.47 2.57
CA ALA A 114 3.63 -12.14 3.75
C ALA A 114 5.15 -12.30 3.65
N GLU A 115 5.85 -12.00 4.74
CA GLU A 115 7.23 -12.44 4.91
C GLU A 115 7.23 -13.93 5.26
N TYR A 116 7.94 -14.73 4.47
CA TYR A 116 7.98 -16.18 4.62
C TYR A 116 9.30 -16.74 4.09
N GLU A 117 10.00 -17.51 4.93
CA GLU A 117 11.25 -18.22 4.61
C GLU A 117 12.31 -17.32 3.94
N GLY A 118 12.62 -16.19 4.57
CA GLY A 118 13.64 -15.25 4.07
C GLY A 118 13.28 -14.58 2.73
N SER A 119 11.99 -14.54 2.39
CA SER A 119 11.50 -13.90 1.18
C SER A 119 10.16 -13.22 1.42
N LEU A 120 9.85 -12.22 0.60
CA LEU A 120 8.52 -11.62 0.54
C LEU A 120 7.69 -12.37 -0.50
N ARG A 121 6.54 -12.89 -0.08
CA ARG A 121 5.52 -13.49 -0.93
C ARG A 121 4.43 -12.47 -1.21
N ILE A 122 4.09 -12.28 -2.49
CA ILE A 122 3.05 -11.35 -2.92
C ILE A 122 2.07 -12.07 -3.82
N SER A 123 0.84 -12.29 -3.37
CA SER A 123 -0.27 -12.69 -4.24
C SER A 123 -0.94 -11.45 -4.80
N TYR A 124 -1.37 -11.47 -6.06
CA TYR A 124 -2.10 -10.35 -6.69
C TYR A 124 -2.84 -10.86 -7.93
N TYR A 125 -3.90 -10.17 -8.35
CA TYR A 125 -4.52 -10.47 -9.63
C TYR A 125 -3.93 -9.60 -10.74
N SER A 126 -3.97 -10.10 -11.98
CA SER A 126 -3.58 -9.32 -13.16
C SER A 126 -4.17 -9.88 -14.46
N SER A 127 -4.32 -9.03 -15.47
CA SER A 127 -4.76 -9.41 -16.83
C SER A 127 -3.63 -9.44 -17.88
N HIS A 128 -2.35 -9.44 -17.46
CA HIS A 128 -1.22 -9.33 -18.38
C HIS A 128 -1.06 -10.50 -19.36
N GLU A 129 -1.65 -11.66 -19.06
CA GLU A 129 -1.68 -12.85 -19.94
C GLU A 129 -3.05 -13.02 -20.63
N ALA A 130 -3.68 -11.90 -21.03
CA ALA A 130 -4.99 -11.80 -21.70
C ALA A 130 -6.21 -12.16 -20.85
N LYS A 131 -6.12 -13.16 -19.97
CA LYS A 131 -7.17 -13.52 -19.00
C LYS A 131 -6.76 -13.09 -17.60
N THR A 132 -7.70 -12.51 -16.85
CA THR A 132 -7.47 -12.22 -15.43
C THR A 132 -7.21 -13.50 -14.65
N ALA A 133 -6.06 -13.54 -13.98
CA ALA A 133 -5.63 -14.65 -13.15
C ALA A 133 -4.98 -14.14 -11.85
N ILE A 134 -4.75 -15.04 -10.91
CA ILE A 134 -4.01 -14.78 -9.67
C ILE A 134 -2.57 -15.25 -9.86
N TYR A 135 -1.63 -14.39 -9.48
CA TYR A 135 -0.19 -14.65 -9.57
C TYR A 135 0.44 -14.59 -8.18
N LEU A 136 1.57 -15.27 -8.04
CA LEU A 136 2.41 -15.23 -6.84
C LEU A 136 3.83 -14.80 -7.23
N ALA A 137 4.28 -13.67 -6.69
CA ALA A 137 5.68 -13.26 -6.76
C ALA A 137 6.42 -13.70 -5.49
N ARG A 138 7.67 -14.13 -5.66
CA ARG A 138 8.63 -14.36 -4.57
C ARG A 138 9.79 -13.41 -4.75
N ILE A 139 10.03 -12.56 -3.76
CA ILE A 139 11.07 -11.53 -3.80
C ILE A 139 12.09 -11.86 -2.70
N GLY A 140 13.36 -12.02 -3.08
CA GLY A 140 14.45 -12.18 -2.12
C GLY A 140 14.76 -10.84 -1.42
N PHE A 141 15.22 -10.91 -0.19
CA PHE A 141 15.71 -9.74 0.56
C PHE A 141 17.15 -9.40 0.21
#